data_AF-A0A3N5P581-F1
#
_entry.id   AF-A0A3N5P581-F1
#
_cell.length_a   1.000
_cell.length_b   1.000
_cell.length_c   1.000
_cell.angle_alpha   90.00
_cell.angle_beta   90.00
_cell.angle_gamma   90.00
#
_symmetry.space_group_name_H-M   'P 1'
#
loop_
_entity.id
_entity.type
_entity.pdbx_description
1 polymer ?
#
loop_
_entity_poly.entity_id
_entity_poly.type
_entity_poly.pdbx_seq_one_letter_code
_entity_poly.pdbx_strand_id
1 'polypeptide(L)'
;MLHIATSAAVSPLIVFFLIGLGLATLFWLAWNWANWGNDLYIVTNDRIIDTERLPLGFRSRRTETTFDKIQNVSFTIPGPVATIFDFGTVTIFTAGAEGKLDFSWVRDPRGVQQEIFRRIRIYEERQRRQRREDQAELLPEWFAAYDAARRT
;
A
#
# COMPACT_ATOMS: atom_id res chain seq x y z
N MET A 1 5.35 -33.34 -65.52
CA MET A 1 4.40 -32.23 -65.30
C MET A 1 4.53 -31.79 -63.85
N LEU A 2 5.11 -30.62 -63.61
CA LEU A 2 5.39 -30.11 -62.26
C LEU A 2 4.17 -29.27 -61.81
N HIS A 3 3.38 -29.77 -60.85
CA HIS A 3 2.35 -28.97 -60.21
C HIS A 3 3.03 -28.00 -59.24
N ILE A 4 3.10 -26.74 -59.63
CA ILE A 4 3.61 -25.65 -58.81
C ILE A 4 2.68 -25.54 -57.60
N ALA A 5 3.22 -25.83 -56.42
CA ALA A 5 2.53 -25.63 -55.16
C ALA A 5 2.12 -24.14 -55.06
N THR A 6 0.82 -23.88 -55.08
CA THR A 6 0.27 -22.57 -54.77
C THR A 6 0.63 -22.27 -53.32
N SER A 7 1.64 -21.43 -53.11
CA SER A 7 1.89 -20.86 -51.79
C SER A 7 0.60 -20.18 -51.35
N ALA A 8 -0.02 -20.66 -50.27
CA ALA A 8 -1.23 -20.06 -49.74
C ALA A 8 -0.94 -18.59 -49.40
N ALA A 9 -1.32 -17.68 -50.29
CA ALA A 9 -1.19 -16.26 -50.05
C ALA A 9 -2.09 -15.93 -48.86
N VAL A 10 -1.49 -15.50 -47.76
CA VAL A 10 -2.25 -15.08 -46.58
C VAL A 10 -3.14 -13.92 -46.99
N SER A 11 -4.46 -14.07 -46.83
CA SER A 11 -5.41 -13.03 -47.20
C SER A 11 -5.06 -11.71 -46.48
N PRO A 12 -5.08 -10.55 -47.16
CA PRO A 12 -4.84 -9.25 -46.53
C PRO A 12 -5.73 -9.02 -45.30
N LEU A 13 -6.96 -9.55 -45.30
CA LEU A 13 -7.88 -9.48 -44.16
C LEU A 13 -7.34 -10.23 -42.92
N ILE A 14 -6.68 -11.37 -43.11
CA ILE A 14 -6.05 -12.13 -42.02
C ILE A 14 -4.87 -11.33 -41.46
N VAL A 15 -4.07 -10.71 -42.33
CA VAL A 15 -2.95 -9.86 -41.91
C VAL A 15 -3.45 -8.67 -41.08
N PHE A 16 -4.48 -7.95 -41.54
CA PHE A 16 -5.08 -6.84 -40.80
C PHE A 16 -5.67 -7.28 -39.46
N PHE A 17 -6.33 -8.44 -39.42
CA PHE A 17 -6.89 -9.00 -38.19
C PHE A 17 -5.80 -9.33 -37.17
N LEU A 18 -4.70 -9.98 -37.60
CA LEU A 18 -3.58 -10.31 -36.72
C LEU A 18 -2.86 -9.06 -36.20
N ILE A 19 -2.69 -8.03 -37.04
CA ILE A 19 -2.13 -6.74 -36.61
C ILE A 19 -3.06 -6.08 -35.58
N GLY A 20 -4.37 -6.07 -35.83
CA GLY A 20 -5.36 -5.52 -34.88
C GLY A 20 -5.33 -6.24 -33.53
N LEU A 21 -5.28 -7.57 -33.54
CA LEU A 21 -5.13 -8.40 -32.33
C LEU A 21 -3.82 -8.10 -31.60
N GLY A 22 -2.71 -7.96 -32.33
CA GLY A 22 -1.41 -7.58 -31.79
C GLY A 22 -1.42 -6.21 -31.12
N LEU A 23 -2.06 -5.22 -31.74
CA LEU A 23 -2.19 -3.88 -31.15
C LEU A 23 -3.10 -3.89 -29.92
N ALA A 24 -4.21 -4.62 -29.95
CA ALA A 24 -5.11 -4.74 -28.79
C ALA A 24 -4.43 -5.42 -27.60
N THR A 25 -3.66 -6.49 -27.85
CA THR A 25 -2.89 -7.17 -26.80
C THR A 25 -1.77 -6.30 -26.25
N LEU A 26 -1.02 -5.58 -27.10
CA LEU A 26 -0.03 -4.59 -26.67
C LEU A 26 -0.65 -3.47 -25.85
N PHE A 27 -1.80 -2.95 -26.25
CA PHE A 27 -2.52 -1.93 -25.50
C PHE A 27 -2.99 -2.47 -24.13
N TRP A 28 -3.54 -3.67 -24.09
CA TRP A 28 -3.95 -4.31 -22.83
C TRP A 28 -2.76 -4.56 -21.91
N LEU A 29 -1.62 -5.00 -22.45
CA LEU A 29 -0.39 -5.20 -21.69
C LEU A 29 0.16 -3.87 -21.17
N ALA A 30 0.19 -2.83 -22.00
CA ALA A 30 0.63 -1.49 -21.61
C ALA A 30 -0.29 -0.87 -20.55
N TRP A 31 -1.60 -1.10 -20.64
CA TRP A 31 -2.57 -0.68 -19.62
C TRP A 31 -2.32 -1.38 -18.28
N ASN A 32 -2.12 -2.71 -18.29
CA ASN A 32 -1.78 -3.44 -17.08
C ASN A 32 -0.44 -3.00 -16.51
N TRP A 33 0.57 -2.79 -17.36
CA TRP A 33 1.88 -2.29 -16.95
C TRP A 33 1.79 -0.90 -16.32
N ALA A 34 1.01 0.01 -16.90
CA ALA A 34 0.79 1.35 -16.36
C ALA A 34 0.06 1.34 -15.00
N ASN A 35 -0.75 0.31 -14.73
CA ASN A 35 -1.34 0.08 -13.41
C ASN A 35 -0.36 -0.59 -12.43
N TRP A 36 0.67 -1.27 -12.92
CA TRP A 36 1.57 -2.07 -12.10
C TRP A 36 2.71 -1.20 -11.55
N GLY A 37 2.58 -0.78 -10.29
CA GLY A 37 3.66 -0.10 -9.55
C GLY A 37 3.36 1.34 -9.15
N ASN A 38 2.09 1.73 -9.09
CA ASN A 38 1.70 3.11 -8.84
C ASN A 38 1.52 3.47 -7.35
N ASP A 39 2.02 2.61 -6.47
CA ASP A 39 1.91 2.81 -5.02
C ASP A 39 3.30 2.95 -4.40
N LEU A 40 3.64 4.18 -3.98
CA LEU A 40 4.88 4.49 -3.28
C LEU A 40 4.58 4.62 -1.79
N TYR A 41 4.89 3.57 -1.03
CA TYR A 41 4.70 3.56 0.42
C TYR A 41 5.94 4.07 1.14
N ILE A 42 5.89 5.29 1.67
CA ILE A 42 6.96 5.84 2.49
C ILE A 42 6.59 5.62 3.96
N VAL A 43 7.15 4.56 4.56
CA VAL A 43 7.01 4.32 6.00
C VAL A 43 8.07 5.14 6.74
N THR A 44 7.65 6.27 7.32
CA THR A 44 8.51 7.13 8.16
C THR A 44 8.42 6.73 9.64
N ASN A 45 9.13 7.44 10.53
CA ASN A 45 9.19 7.10 11.96
C ASN A 45 7.84 7.19 12.68
N ASP A 46 6.95 8.10 12.25
CA ASP A 46 5.71 8.42 12.97
C ASP A 46 4.47 8.31 12.07
N ARG A 47 4.64 8.08 10.77
CA ARG A 47 3.55 8.07 9.80
C ARG A 47 3.80 7.08 8.65
N ILE A 48 2.72 6.55 8.12
CA ILE A 48 2.68 5.86 6.84
C ILE A 48 2.13 6.87 5.83
N ILE A 49 2.96 7.26 4.87
CA ILE A 49 2.52 8.07 3.74
C ILE A 49 2.23 7.10 2.61
N ASP A 50 0.96 6.97 2.26
CA ASP A 50 0.56 6.33 1.02
C ASP A 50 0.43 7.42 -0.06
N THR A 51 1.03 7.17 -1.21
CA THR A 51 0.86 8.00 -2.40
C THR A 51 0.33 7.11 -3.51
N GLU A 52 -0.99 7.08 -3.63
CA GLU A 52 -1.69 6.43 -4.73
C GLU A 52 -1.58 7.35 -5.95
N ARG A 53 -0.83 6.92 -6.97
CA ARG A 53 -0.83 7.57 -8.28
C ARG A 53 -1.79 6.82 -9.18
N LEU A 54 -2.76 7.50 -9.80
CA LEU A 54 -3.57 6.85 -10.83
C LEU A 54 -2.73 6.67 -12.12
N PRO A 55 -3.01 5.65 -12.96
CA PRO A 55 -2.34 5.47 -14.24
C PRO A 55 -2.42 6.76 -15.07
N LEU A 56 -1.33 7.08 -15.77
CA LEU A 56 -1.14 8.28 -16.59
C LEU A 56 -0.98 9.63 -15.85
N GLY A 57 -0.79 9.62 -14.52
CA GLY A 57 -0.31 10.81 -13.79
C GLY A 57 -1.30 11.96 -13.65
N PHE A 58 -2.58 11.76 -13.98
CA PHE A 58 -3.58 12.83 -13.97
C PHE A 58 -4.10 13.20 -12.58
N ARG A 59 -3.93 12.33 -11.56
CA ARG A 59 -4.33 12.59 -10.16
C ARG A 59 -3.42 11.81 -9.21
N SER A 60 -2.87 12.50 -8.22
CA SER A 60 -2.15 11.91 -7.09
C SER A 60 -3.01 12.06 -5.84
N ARG A 61 -3.38 10.95 -5.20
CA ARG A 61 -4.04 10.96 -3.89
C ARG A 61 -2.97 10.66 -2.85
N ARG A 62 -2.72 11.64 -1.98
CA ARG A 62 -1.73 11.50 -0.91
C ARG A 62 -2.49 11.29 0.39
N THR A 63 -2.40 10.10 0.93
CA THR A 63 -3.12 9.71 2.14
C THR A 63 -2.10 9.50 3.23
N GLU A 64 -2.03 10.46 4.15
CA GLU A 64 -1.16 10.36 5.31
C GLU A 64 -1.95 9.73 6.46
N THR A 65 -1.51 8.56 6.91
CA THR A 65 -2.03 7.90 8.12
C THR A 65 -0.94 7.84 9.17
N THR A 66 -1.24 8.36 10.35
CA THR A 66 -0.40 8.19 11.54
C THR A 66 -0.69 6.82 12.17
N PHE A 67 0.30 6.22 12.84
CA PHE A 67 0.16 4.87 13.42
C PHE A 67 -0.99 4.75 14.43
N ASP A 68 -1.38 5.82 15.13
CA ASP A 68 -2.51 5.86 16.06
C ASP A 68 -3.90 5.72 15.37
N LYS A 69 -3.98 5.96 14.06
CA LYS A 69 -5.22 5.84 13.31
C LYS A 69 -5.40 4.46 12.67
N ILE A 70 -4.41 3.58 12.78
CA ILE A 70 -4.48 2.23 12.24
C ILE A 70 -5.35 1.39 13.16
N GLN A 71 -6.41 0.79 12.60
CA GLN A 71 -7.32 -0.07 13.34
C GLN A 71 -6.95 -1.54 13.20
N ASN A 72 -6.56 -1.95 11.99
CA ASN A 72 -6.24 -3.34 11.70
C ASN A 72 -5.29 -3.43 10.50
N VAL A 73 -4.50 -4.49 10.46
CA VAL A 73 -3.64 -4.84 9.31
C VAL A 73 -3.87 -6.31 9.00
N SER A 74 -4.28 -6.62 7.77
CA SER A 74 -4.50 -7.97 7.27
C SER A 74 -3.70 -8.22 6.01
N PHE A 75 -3.56 -9.49 5.62
CA PHE A 75 -2.98 -9.85 4.33
C PHE A 75 -3.77 -10.97 3.66
N THR A 76 -3.69 -11.03 2.33
CA THR A 76 -4.33 -12.05 1.50
C THR A 76 -3.33 -12.54 0.45
N ILE A 77 -3.17 -13.85 0.31
CA ILE A 77 -2.34 -14.48 -0.74
C ILE A 77 -3.28 -15.16 -1.75
N PRO A 78 -3.37 -14.69 -3.01
CA PRO A 78 -4.33 -15.21 -3.97
C PRO A 78 -3.88 -16.52 -4.61
N GLY A 79 -4.41 -17.64 -4.11
CA GLY A 79 -4.31 -18.95 -4.75
C GLY A 79 -2.93 -19.63 -4.70
N PRO A 80 -2.77 -20.79 -5.36
CA PRO A 80 -1.57 -21.62 -5.22
C PRO A 80 -0.31 -21.01 -5.81
N VAL A 81 -0.42 -20.35 -6.98
CA VAL A 81 0.73 -19.72 -7.66
C VAL A 81 1.32 -18.60 -6.81
N ALA A 82 0.47 -17.70 -6.29
CA ALA A 82 0.94 -16.62 -5.42
C ALA A 82 1.50 -17.15 -4.10
N THR A 83 1.01 -18.30 -3.61
CA THR A 83 1.58 -18.98 -2.43
C THR A 83 2.99 -19.51 -2.70
N ILE A 84 3.23 -20.09 -3.88
CA ILE A 84 4.55 -20.61 -4.25
C ILE A 84 5.58 -19.48 -4.36
N PHE A 85 5.17 -18.35 -4.94
CA PHE A 85 6.05 -17.18 -5.12
C PHE A 85 6.03 -16.20 -3.95
N ASP A 86 5.24 -16.48 -2.91
CA ASP A 86 5.04 -15.66 -1.71
C ASP A 86 4.65 -14.21 -2.01
N PHE A 87 3.67 -14.04 -2.90
CA PHE A 87 3.08 -12.75 -3.24
C PHE A 87 1.66 -12.62 -2.69
N GLY A 88 1.30 -11.42 -2.27
CA GLY A 88 -0.05 -11.13 -1.85
C GLY A 88 -0.35 -9.65 -1.73
N THR A 89 -1.47 -9.35 -1.09
CA THR A 89 -1.93 -8.00 -0.81
C THR A 89 -2.00 -7.80 0.70
N VAL A 90 -1.44 -6.70 1.21
CA VAL A 90 -1.57 -6.29 2.62
C VAL A 90 -2.55 -5.13 2.69
N THR A 91 -3.63 -5.27 3.46
CA THR A 91 -4.65 -4.23 3.65
C THR A 91 -4.52 -3.63 5.06
N ILE A 92 -4.40 -2.31 5.12
CA ILE A 92 -4.37 -1.53 6.36
C ILE A 92 -5.70 -0.78 6.48
N PHE A 93 -6.45 -1.05 7.54
CA PHE A 93 -7.69 -0.34 7.85
C PHE A 93 -7.39 0.84 8.78
N THR A 94 -7.95 2.01 8.47
CA THR A 94 -7.68 3.25 9.20
C THR A 94 -8.98 3.95 9.59
N ALA A 95 -8.93 4.74 10.67
CA ALA A 95 -10.02 5.64 11.05
C ALA A 95 -10.09 6.93 10.18
N GLY A 96 -9.29 7.02 9.11
CA GLY A 96 -9.18 8.19 8.25
C GLY A 96 -10.26 8.27 7.16
N ALA A 97 -10.24 9.36 6.40
CA ALA A 97 -11.23 9.66 5.36
C ALA A 97 -11.36 8.59 4.25
N GLU A 98 -10.31 7.81 4.01
CA GLU A 98 -10.31 6.73 3.01
C GLU A 98 -10.63 5.34 3.59
N GLY A 99 -10.56 5.18 4.91
CA GLY A 99 -10.92 3.94 5.61
C GLY A 99 -9.97 2.75 5.41
N LYS A 100 -9.21 2.70 4.30
CA LYS A 100 -8.25 1.63 4.04
C LYS A 100 -7.13 2.03 3.08
N LEU A 101 -6.02 1.28 3.11
CA LEU A 101 -4.86 1.35 2.24
C LEU A 101 -4.50 -0.08 1.82
N ASP A 102 -4.28 -0.34 0.53
CA ASP A 102 -4.06 -1.69 0.00
C ASP A 102 -2.69 -1.79 -0.68
N PHE A 103 -1.77 -2.59 -0.13
CA PHE A 103 -0.45 -2.87 -0.71
C PHE A 103 -0.52 -4.11 -1.59
N SER A 104 -0.69 -3.93 -2.89
CA SER A 104 -0.89 -5.05 -3.83
C SER A 104 0.42 -5.61 -4.38
N TRP A 105 0.43 -6.91 -4.69
CA TRP A 105 1.58 -7.61 -5.29
C TRP A 105 2.89 -7.51 -4.49
N VAL A 106 2.76 -7.49 -3.17
CA VAL A 106 3.88 -7.43 -2.24
C VAL A 106 4.45 -8.83 -2.03
N ARG A 107 5.79 -8.93 -2.07
CA ARG A 107 6.52 -10.15 -1.70
C ARG A 107 6.58 -10.26 -0.17
N ASP A 108 6.39 -11.47 0.35
CA ASP A 108 6.30 -11.74 1.79
C ASP A 108 5.27 -10.83 2.48
N PRO A 109 3.98 -10.94 2.12
CA PRO A 109 2.93 -10.10 2.72
C PRO A 109 2.78 -10.33 4.23
N ARG A 110 3.21 -11.50 4.73
CA ARG A 110 3.26 -11.85 6.16
C ARG A 110 4.31 -11.03 6.89
N GLY A 111 5.54 -11.02 6.38
CA GLY A 111 6.64 -10.23 6.92
C GLY A 111 6.33 -8.74 6.91
N VAL A 112 5.68 -8.25 5.85
CA VAL A 112 5.22 -6.85 5.78
C VAL A 112 4.19 -6.52 6.86
N GLN A 113 3.18 -7.37 7.08
CA GLN A 113 2.24 -7.20 8.19
C GLN A 113 2.97 -7.15 9.55
N GLN A 114 3.88 -8.09 9.78
CA GLN A 114 4.64 -8.15 11.04
C GLN A 114 5.49 -6.90 11.26
N GLU A 115 6.09 -6.37 10.19
CA GLU A 115 6.88 -5.15 10.22
C GLU A 115 6.02 -3.94 10.59
N ILE A 116 4.82 -3.83 10.01
CA ILE A 116 3.87 -2.76 10.35
C ILE A 116 3.48 -2.85 11.82
N PHE A 117 3.13 -4.03 12.33
CA PHE A 117 2.84 -4.21 13.75
C PHE A 117 4.03 -3.91 14.66
N ARG A 118 5.26 -4.20 14.23
CA ARG A 118 6.47 -3.83 14.96
C ARG A 118 6.59 -2.31 15.08
N ARG A 119 6.37 -1.58 13.98
CA ARG A 119 6.44 -0.10 13.97
C ARG A 119 5.33 0.55 14.79
N ILE A 120 4.11 0.02 14.74
CA ILE A 120 2.99 0.46 15.60
C ILE A 120 3.40 0.36 17.08
N ARG A 121 3.95 -0.78 17.51
CA ARG A 121 4.41 -0.96 18.89
C ARG A 121 5.50 0.03 19.29
N ILE A 122 6.52 0.22 18.45
CA ILE A 122 7.60 1.19 18.71
C ILE A 122 7.03 2.62 18.85
N TYR A 123 6.08 2.99 18.00
CA TYR A 123 5.41 4.30 18.07
C TYR A 123 4.62 4.48 19.37
N GLU A 124 3.83 3.48 19.77
CA GLU A 124 3.09 3.52 21.03
C GLU A 124 3.99 3.62 22.25
N GLU A 125 5.12 2.89 22.27
CA GLU A 125 6.09 2.95 23.36
C GLU A 125 6.71 4.34 23.49
N ARG A 126 7.08 4.97 22.37
CA ARG A 126 7.59 6.35 22.36
C ARG A 126 6.55 7.33 22.90
N GLN A 127 5.30 7.21 22.47
CA GLN A 127 4.20 8.06 22.93
C GLN A 127 3.93 7.88 24.42
N ARG A 128 3.92 6.64 24.92
CA ARG A 128 3.75 6.36 26.36
C ARG A 128 4.89 6.92 27.18
N ARG A 129 6.12 6.85 26.67
CA ARG A 129 7.30 7.41 27.34
C ARG A 129 7.21 8.93 27.43
N GLN A 130 6.93 9.61 26.32
CA GLN A 130 6.76 11.07 26.28
C GLN A 130 5.66 11.51 27.26
N ARG A 131 4.48 10.88 27.23
CA ARG A 131 3.39 11.24 28.15
C ARG A 131 3.75 11.08 29.63
N ARG A 132 4.56 10.08 29.97
CA ARG A 132 5.05 9.89 31.36
C ARG A 132 6.03 10.97 31.77
N GLU A 133 6.90 11.37 30.84
CA GLU A 133 7.86 12.47 31.04
C GLU A 133 7.11 13.80 31.22
N ASP A 134 6.15 14.11 30.34
CA ASP A 134 5.30 15.31 30.42
C ASP A 134 4.49 15.36 31.73
N GLN A 135 3.91 14.23 32.16
CA GLN A 135 3.19 14.16 33.43
C GLN A 135 4.11 14.40 34.63
N ALA A 136 5.32 13.83 34.60
CA ALA A 136 6.28 13.97 35.69
C ALA A 136 6.74 15.43 35.87
N GLU A 137 6.85 16.19 34.79
CA GLU A 137 7.20 17.62 34.82
C GLU A 137 6.12 18.47 35.52
N LEU A 138 4.84 18.11 35.40
CA LEU A 138 3.70 18.85 35.97
C LEU A 138 3.40 18.50 37.44
N LEU A 139 3.97 17.41 37.98
CA LEU A 139 3.70 16.95 39.35
C LEU A 139 4.02 18.01 40.44
N PRO A 140 5.16 18.74 40.39
CA PRO A 140 5.49 19.72 41.43
C PRO A 140 4.47 20.86 41.54
N GLU A 141 3.92 21.31 40.41
CA GLU A 141 2.92 22.38 40.36
C GLU A 141 1.59 21.93 41.00
N TRP A 142 1.14 20.70 40.69
CA TRP A 142 -0.06 20.13 41.30
C TRP A 142 0.05 19.98 42.82
N PHE A 143 1.20 19.51 43.33
CA PHE A 143 1.44 19.40 44.77
C PHE A 143 1.43 20.78 45.44
N ALA A 144 2.06 21.79 44.83
CA ALA A 144 2.04 23.16 45.34
C ALA A 144 0.62 23.75 45.41
N ALA A 145 -0.20 23.51 44.38
CA ALA A 145 -1.60 23.95 44.35
C ALA A 145 -2.45 23.26 45.44
N TYR A 146 -2.25 21.96 45.66
CA TYR A 146 -2.99 21.19 46.67
C TYR A 146 -2.61 21.60 48.10
N ASP A 147 -1.32 21.84 48.36
CA ASP A 147 -0.83 22.29 49.65
C ASP A 147 -1.33 23.70 50.01
N ALA A 148 -1.52 24.59 49.03
CA ALA A 148 -2.08 25.92 49.23
C ALA A 148 -3.56 25.86 49.63
N ALA A 149 -4.36 25.01 48.98
CA ALA A 149 -5.79 24.85 49.25
C ALA A 149 -6.10 24.23 50.62
N ARG A 150 -5.16 23.48 51.21
CA ARG A 150 -5.35 22.84 52.53
C ARG A 150 -5.03 23.77 53.71
N ARG A 151 -4.35 24.90 53.48
CA ARG A 151 -3.93 25.85 54.53
C ARG A 151 -4.93 26.99 54.76
N THR A 152 -6.05 27.00 54.05
CA THR A 152 -7.20 27.93 54.22
C THR A 152 -8.37 27.22 54.84
#